data_AF-A0A852UUT8-F1
#
_entry.id   AF-A0A852UUT8-F1
#
_cell.length_a   1.000
_cell.length_b   1.000
_cell.length_c   1.000
_cell.angle_alpha   90.00
_cell.angle_beta   90.00
_cell.angle_gamma   90.00
#
_symmetry.space_group_name_H-M   'P 1'
#
loop_
_entity.id
_entity.type
_entity.pdbx_description
1 polymer ?
#
loop_
_entity_poly.entity_id
_entity_poly.type
_entity_poly.pdbx_seq_one_letter_code
_entity_poly.pdbx_strand_id
1 'polypeptide(L)'
;MAGRKAGGGGDGAALAGAVAVLAAANVLNNRIAPRLAPLTSAAATGALLALARSRGITWAEIGFRDPARGLRIGGLLASAVAGVYAAGVALPATRRLFRDERALSLSRARVLEETLLQVPFGTVLLEEAGFRGVLPALVARSHGPRTATAVSSALFGLWHVLPAVDMATANPALTRLAAGGTQADPAAAPLAGAPGTGHGTYGTDGTVRPVRSGPRRPSGAETARVVAGSVATTALAGLLFGELRRRGGLAAPALLHLATNSLGYLFARLAPGDPPAAARGRAAVTR
;
A
#
# COMPACT_ATOMS: atom_id res chain seq x y z
N MET A 1 -51.09 3.40 -12.08
CA MET A 1 -49.76 2.85 -11.72
C MET A 1 -48.84 4.01 -11.38
N ALA A 2 -48.68 4.30 -10.09
CA ALA A 2 -47.91 5.44 -9.60
C ALA A 2 -46.41 5.19 -9.72
N GLY A 3 -45.71 6.08 -10.42
CA GLY A 3 -44.26 6.10 -10.51
C GLY A 3 -43.63 6.51 -9.18
N ARG A 4 -42.82 5.63 -8.57
CA ARG A 4 -41.92 5.99 -7.47
C ARG A 4 -40.77 6.85 -8.03
N LYS A 5 -40.97 8.16 -8.10
CA LYS A 5 -39.89 9.16 -8.19
C LYS A 5 -39.46 9.64 -6.80
N ALA A 6 -38.97 8.73 -5.95
CA ALA A 6 -38.41 9.08 -4.64
C ALA A 6 -37.27 8.13 -4.28
N GLY A 7 -36.02 8.51 -4.59
CA GLY A 7 -34.84 7.72 -4.25
C GLY A 7 -33.50 8.45 -4.40
N GLY A 8 -33.39 9.44 -5.30
CA GLY A 8 -32.10 10.06 -5.63
C GLY A 8 -31.43 10.86 -4.50
N GLY A 9 -32.19 11.59 -3.69
CA GLY A 9 -31.61 12.47 -2.65
C GLY A 9 -31.01 11.71 -1.45
N GLY A 10 -31.65 10.62 -1.04
CA GLY A 10 -31.22 9.83 0.12
C GLY A 10 -29.96 8.99 -0.14
N ASP A 11 -29.77 8.53 -1.38
CA ASP A 11 -28.62 7.74 -1.80
C ASP A 11 -27.38 8.63 -1.99
N GLY A 12 -27.56 9.83 -2.55
CA GLY A 12 -26.48 10.82 -2.67
C GLY A 12 -25.93 11.27 -1.32
N ALA A 13 -26.81 11.56 -0.35
CA ALA A 13 -26.41 11.91 1.01
C ALA A 13 -25.67 10.76 1.73
N ALA A 14 -26.12 9.52 1.54
CA ALA A 14 -25.45 8.35 2.10
C ALA A 14 -24.07 8.12 1.49
N LEU A 15 -23.91 8.31 0.17
CA LEU A 15 -22.61 8.24 -0.48
C LEU A 15 -21.66 9.32 0.05
N ALA A 16 -22.12 10.57 0.16
CA ALA A 16 -21.33 11.66 0.72
C ALA A 16 -20.90 11.35 2.18
N GLY A 17 -21.82 10.83 2.99
CA GLY A 17 -21.52 10.39 4.37
C GLY A 17 -20.47 9.28 4.42
N ALA A 18 -20.56 8.28 3.53
CA ALA A 18 -19.57 7.20 3.46
C ALA A 18 -18.18 7.74 3.07
N VAL A 19 -18.11 8.64 2.09
CA VAL A 19 -16.85 9.29 1.69
C VAL A 19 -16.28 10.12 2.82
N ALA A 20 -17.12 10.85 3.58
CA ALA A 20 -16.68 11.63 4.73
C ALA A 20 -16.09 10.75 5.86
N VAL A 21 -16.75 9.63 6.19
CA VAL A 21 -16.22 8.66 7.17
C VAL A 21 -14.87 8.10 6.73
N LEU A 22 -14.74 7.73 5.45
CA LEU A 22 -13.47 7.26 4.90
C LEU A 22 -12.40 8.35 4.96
N ALA A 23 -12.69 9.57 4.51
CA ALA A 23 -11.74 10.67 4.56
C ALA A 23 -11.24 10.96 6.00
N ALA A 24 -12.15 10.98 6.97
CA ALA A 24 -11.80 11.16 8.38
C ALA A 24 -10.91 10.03 8.90
N ALA A 25 -11.27 8.76 8.62
CA ALA A 25 -10.45 7.61 8.99
C ALA A 25 -9.06 7.66 8.33
N ASN A 26 -8.97 8.09 7.07
CA ASN A 26 -7.70 8.22 6.35
C ASN A 26 -6.77 9.24 7.02
N VAL A 27 -7.30 10.41 7.38
CA VAL A 27 -6.54 11.47 8.07
C VAL A 27 -6.11 11.00 9.47
N LEU A 28 -7.01 10.36 10.21
CA LEU A 28 -6.69 9.81 11.53
C LEU A 28 -5.55 8.78 11.44
N ASN A 29 -5.64 7.85 10.50
CA ASN A 29 -4.71 6.72 10.39
C ASN A 29 -3.33 7.12 9.82
N ASN A 30 -3.24 8.22 9.06
CA ASN A 30 -1.96 8.62 8.45
C ASN A 30 -1.31 9.83 9.14
N ARG A 31 -2.07 10.70 9.82
CA ARG A 31 -1.55 11.98 10.32
C ARG A 31 -1.71 12.18 11.82
N ILE A 32 -2.82 11.72 12.41
CA ILE A 32 -3.17 12.09 13.79
C ILE A 32 -2.80 10.97 14.77
N ALA A 33 -3.29 9.75 14.53
CA ALA A 33 -3.12 8.61 15.42
C ALA A 33 -2.81 7.30 14.66
N PRO A 34 -1.68 7.20 13.92
CA PRO A 34 -1.38 6.02 13.12
C PRO A 34 -1.35 4.71 13.91
N ARG A 35 -0.92 4.75 15.17
CA ARG A 35 -0.92 3.56 16.05
C ARG A 35 -2.31 3.08 16.46
N LEU A 36 -3.32 3.95 16.41
CA LEU A 36 -4.69 3.59 16.73
C LEU A 36 -5.49 3.16 15.49
N ALA A 37 -4.83 3.02 14.33
CA ALA A 37 -5.50 2.65 13.08
C ALA A 37 -6.40 1.41 13.20
N PRO A 38 -6.05 0.33 13.94
CA PRO A 38 -6.96 -0.79 14.14
C PRO A 38 -8.31 -0.38 14.75
N LEU A 39 -8.30 0.51 15.75
CA LEU A 39 -9.50 0.94 16.46
C LEU A 39 -10.32 1.92 15.62
N THR A 40 -9.68 2.95 15.05
CA THR A 40 -10.35 3.93 14.20
C THR A 40 -10.92 3.29 12.94
N SER A 41 -10.23 2.30 12.36
CA SER A 41 -10.70 1.55 11.19
C SER A 41 -11.85 0.61 11.50
N ALA A 42 -11.82 -0.06 12.66
CA ALA A 42 -12.95 -0.86 13.13
C ALA A 42 -14.19 0.02 13.37
N ALA A 43 -14.03 1.19 14.02
CA ALA A 43 -15.11 2.15 14.24
C ALA A 43 -15.67 2.69 12.92
N ALA A 44 -14.80 3.10 11.99
CA ALA A 44 -15.20 3.57 10.66
C ALA A 44 -15.94 2.48 9.86
N THR A 45 -15.46 1.23 9.93
CA THR A 45 -16.13 0.09 9.31
C THR A 45 -17.54 -0.10 9.89
N GLY A 46 -17.68 -0.06 11.21
CA GLY A 46 -18.99 -0.12 11.88
C GLY A 46 -19.92 0.99 11.42
N ALA A 47 -19.44 2.23 11.34
CA ALA A 47 -20.22 3.37 10.86
C ALA A 47 -20.66 3.21 9.40
N LEU A 48 -19.77 2.75 8.51
CA LEU A 48 -20.09 2.49 7.10
C LEU A 48 -21.13 1.39 6.95
N LEU A 49 -20.98 0.29 7.70
CA LEU A 49 -21.95 -0.80 7.68
C LEU A 49 -23.31 -0.34 8.22
N ALA A 50 -23.34 0.37 9.36
CA ALA A 50 -24.58 0.93 9.91
C ALA A 50 -25.28 1.87 8.91
N LEU A 51 -24.52 2.74 8.25
CA LEU A 51 -25.04 3.62 7.21
C LEU A 51 -25.64 2.83 6.04
N ALA A 52 -24.92 1.85 5.50
CA ALA A 52 -25.39 0.99 4.42
C ALA A 52 -26.68 0.25 4.81
N ARG A 53 -26.71 -0.31 6.03
CA ARG A 53 -27.87 -1.03 6.57
C ARG A 53 -29.07 -0.11 6.76
N SER A 54 -28.87 1.14 7.19
CA SER A 54 -29.93 2.15 7.30
C SER A 54 -30.59 2.49 5.96
N ARG A 55 -29.90 2.23 4.83
CA ARG A 55 -30.42 2.42 3.47
C ARG A 55 -31.02 1.14 2.87
N GLY A 56 -31.13 0.09 3.67
CA GLY A 56 -31.65 -1.21 3.25
C GLY A 56 -30.69 -2.06 2.43
N ILE A 57 -29.40 -1.68 2.33
CA ILE A 57 -28.40 -2.50 1.62
C ILE A 57 -28.19 -3.81 2.38
N THR A 58 -28.39 -4.93 1.71
CA THR A 58 -28.24 -6.27 2.31
C THR A 58 -26.78 -6.69 2.47
N TRP A 59 -26.53 -7.68 3.33
CA TRP A 59 -25.20 -8.28 3.48
C TRP A 59 -24.66 -8.87 2.17
N ALA A 60 -25.53 -9.46 1.34
CA ALA A 60 -25.18 -9.97 0.03
C ALA A 60 -24.76 -8.85 -0.93
N GLU A 61 -25.45 -7.70 -0.92
CA GLU A 61 -25.08 -6.51 -1.69
C GLU A 61 -23.78 -5.88 -1.21
N ILE A 62 -23.47 -5.92 0.09
CA ILE A 62 -22.15 -5.52 0.62
C ILE A 62 -21.09 -6.54 0.16
N GLY A 63 -21.46 -7.80 -0.07
CA GLY A 63 -20.56 -8.82 -0.63
C GLY A 63 -20.21 -9.94 0.35
N PHE A 64 -20.92 -10.03 1.48
CA PHE A 64 -20.92 -11.21 2.34
C PHE A 64 -21.81 -12.29 1.73
N ARG A 65 -21.30 -12.92 0.68
CA ARG A 65 -21.95 -14.02 -0.04
C ARG A 65 -20.93 -15.06 -0.45
N ASP A 66 -21.39 -16.29 -0.68
CA ASP A 66 -20.59 -17.40 -1.20
C ASP A 66 -19.24 -17.61 -0.45
N PRO A 67 -19.24 -17.70 0.90
CA PRO A 67 -18.01 -17.68 1.69
C PRO A 67 -17.03 -18.79 1.29
N ALA A 68 -17.51 -20.01 1.04
CA ALA A 68 -16.65 -21.12 0.60
C ALA A 68 -15.93 -20.82 -0.73
N ARG A 69 -16.63 -20.21 -1.70
CA ARG A 69 -16.04 -19.81 -2.98
C ARG A 69 -15.02 -18.69 -2.80
N GLY A 70 -15.35 -17.70 -1.97
CA GLY A 70 -14.46 -16.60 -1.62
C GLY A 70 -13.17 -17.07 -0.96
N LEU A 71 -13.30 -17.93 0.06
CA LEU A 71 -12.17 -18.54 0.76
C LEU A 71 -11.31 -19.38 -0.19
N ARG A 72 -11.91 -20.15 -1.10
CA ARG A 72 -11.15 -20.93 -2.10
C ARG A 72 -10.37 -20.03 -3.05
N ILE A 73 -11.01 -19.02 -3.66
CA ILE A 73 -10.34 -18.10 -4.60
C ILE A 73 -9.24 -17.32 -3.87
N GLY A 74 -9.58 -16.73 -2.72
CA GLY A 74 -8.66 -15.95 -1.91
C GLY A 74 -7.50 -16.78 -1.38
N GLY A 75 -7.75 -18.00 -0.92
CA GLY A 75 -6.72 -18.93 -0.44
C GLY A 75 -5.76 -19.39 -1.53
N LEU A 76 -6.26 -19.68 -2.73
CA LEU A 76 -5.42 -20.00 -3.89
C LEU A 76 -4.51 -18.81 -4.26
N LEU A 77 -5.07 -17.60 -4.31
CA LEU A 77 -4.30 -16.39 -4.61
C LEU A 77 -3.28 -16.07 -3.50
N ALA A 78 -3.67 -16.19 -2.23
CA ALA A 78 -2.76 -16.03 -1.10
C ALA A 78 -1.60 -17.04 -1.14
N SER A 79 -1.89 -18.28 -1.49
CA SER A 79 -0.87 -19.33 -1.68
C SER A 79 0.07 -19.02 -2.84
N ALA A 80 -0.46 -18.50 -3.95
CA ALA A 80 0.35 -18.05 -5.08
C ALA A 80 1.27 -16.89 -4.69
N VAL A 81 0.78 -15.90 -3.94
CA VAL A 81 1.60 -14.81 -3.41
C VAL A 81 2.71 -15.34 -2.51
N ALA A 82 2.39 -16.24 -1.56
CA ALA A 82 3.39 -16.89 -0.72
C ALA A 82 4.45 -17.65 -1.55
N GLY A 83 4.03 -18.35 -2.61
CA GLY A 83 4.92 -19.02 -3.54
C GLY A 83 5.86 -18.06 -4.27
N VAL A 84 5.36 -16.90 -4.73
CA VAL A 84 6.18 -15.84 -5.35
C VAL A 84 7.22 -15.30 -4.37
N TYR A 85 6.82 -15.00 -3.13
CA TYR A 85 7.76 -14.56 -2.10
C TYR A 85 8.81 -15.63 -1.78
N ALA A 86 8.40 -16.89 -1.64
CA ALA A 86 9.30 -18.01 -1.36
C ALA A 86 10.31 -18.21 -2.50
N ALA A 87 9.86 -18.23 -3.75
CA ALA A 87 10.74 -18.32 -4.92
C ALA A 87 11.71 -17.13 -5.00
N GLY A 88 11.20 -15.91 -4.79
CA GLY A 88 11.97 -14.69 -4.82
C GLY A 88 13.06 -14.61 -3.73
N VAL A 89 12.79 -15.15 -2.55
CA VAL A 89 13.78 -15.26 -1.46
C VAL A 89 14.76 -16.42 -1.70
N ALA A 90 14.32 -17.53 -2.28
CA ALA A 90 15.18 -18.66 -2.59
C ALA A 90 16.27 -18.27 -3.61
N LEU A 91 15.92 -17.48 -4.64
CA LEU A 91 16.79 -17.06 -5.73
C LEU A 91 17.74 -15.90 -5.30
N PRO A 92 19.07 -16.11 -5.27
CA PRO A 92 20.03 -15.09 -4.81
C PRO A 92 19.96 -13.77 -5.58
N ALA A 93 19.69 -13.82 -6.89
CA ALA A 93 19.59 -12.64 -7.76
C ALA A 93 18.43 -11.70 -7.37
N THR A 94 17.37 -12.24 -6.77
CA THR A 94 16.16 -11.47 -6.42
C THR A 94 16.05 -11.15 -4.94
N ARG A 95 16.83 -11.78 -4.06
CA ARG A 95 16.78 -11.56 -2.59
C ARG A 95 16.81 -10.10 -2.18
N ARG A 96 17.58 -9.27 -2.88
CA ARG A 96 17.72 -7.85 -2.58
C ARG A 96 16.41 -7.07 -2.75
N LEU A 97 15.49 -7.55 -3.60
CA LEU A 97 14.16 -6.96 -3.79
C LEU A 97 13.21 -7.26 -2.63
N PHE A 98 13.47 -8.32 -1.86
CA PHE A 98 12.64 -8.77 -0.75
C PHE A 98 13.18 -8.35 0.63
N ARG A 99 14.35 -7.72 0.68
CA ARG A 99 14.88 -7.11 1.91
C ARG A 99 14.30 -5.71 2.07
N ASP A 100 13.25 -5.62 2.88
CA ASP A 100 12.69 -4.34 3.28
C ASP A 100 13.39 -3.84 4.56
N GLU A 101 14.25 -2.82 4.42
CA GLU A 101 14.94 -2.16 5.54
C GLU A 101 13.96 -1.62 6.59
N ARG A 102 12.75 -1.20 6.18
CA ARG A 102 11.71 -0.76 7.12
C ARG A 102 11.28 -1.93 8.00
N ALA A 103 10.99 -3.08 7.41
CA ALA A 103 10.62 -4.29 8.16
C ALA A 103 11.78 -4.81 9.03
N LEU A 104 13.02 -4.68 8.55
CA LEU A 104 14.24 -5.09 9.28
C LEU A 104 14.54 -4.17 10.47
N SER A 105 14.24 -2.87 10.38
CA SER A 105 14.45 -1.90 11.48
C SER A 105 13.51 -2.07 12.67
N LEU A 106 12.42 -2.81 12.52
CA LEU A 106 11.43 -3.02 13.59
C LEU A 106 11.91 -4.09 14.59
N SER A 107 11.30 -4.17 15.77
CA SER A 107 11.45 -5.34 16.64
C SER A 107 10.62 -6.52 16.09
N ARG A 108 10.94 -7.77 16.51
CA ARG A 108 10.12 -8.95 16.13
C ARG A 108 8.67 -8.79 16.60
N ALA A 109 8.48 -8.29 17.83
CA ALA A 109 7.16 -8.02 18.38
C ALA A 109 6.40 -6.99 17.54
N ARG A 110 7.08 -5.93 17.07
CA ARG A 110 6.45 -4.92 16.21
C ARG A 110 6.09 -5.48 14.84
N VAL A 111 6.92 -6.33 14.24
CA VAL A 111 6.56 -7.02 12.99
C VAL A 111 5.31 -7.88 13.16
N LEU A 112 5.19 -8.61 14.28
CA LEU A 112 3.98 -9.38 14.58
C LEU A 112 2.77 -8.47 14.78
N GLU A 113 2.92 -7.36 15.51
CA GLU A 113 1.87 -6.35 15.67
C GLU A 113 1.42 -5.79 14.31
N GLU A 114 2.35 -5.42 13.43
CA GLU A 114 2.03 -4.95 12.09
C GLU A 114 1.27 -6.02 11.28
N THR A 115 1.78 -7.25 11.30
CA THR A 115 1.27 -8.36 10.47
C THR A 115 -0.09 -8.87 10.95
N LEU A 116 -0.34 -8.87 12.26
CA LEU A 116 -1.51 -9.50 12.88
C LEU A 116 -2.58 -8.50 13.34
N LEU A 117 -2.21 -7.25 13.62
CA LEU A 117 -3.14 -6.23 14.10
C LEU A 117 -3.25 -5.05 13.14
N GLN A 118 -2.12 -4.40 12.83
CA GLN A 118 -2.14 -3.17 12.03
C GLN A 118 -2.66 -3.42 10.61
N VAL A 119 -2.12 -4.41 9.90
CA VAL A 119 -2.53 -4.73 8.53
C VAL A 119 -3.97 -5.28 8.50
N PRO A 120 -4.35 -6.30 9.29
CA PRO A 120 -5.68 -6.86 9.15
C PRO A 120 -6.80 -5.89 9.52
N PHE A 121 -6.64 -5.13 10.61
CA PHE A 121 -7.70 -4.28 11.15
C PHE A 121 -7.52 -2.81 10.78
N GLY A 122 -6.29 -2.30 10.77
CA GLY A 122 -5.99 -0.91 10.43
C GLY A 122 -5.96 -0.62 8.93
N THR A 123 -5.86 -1.66 8.09
CA THR A 123 -5.83 -1.53 6.63
C THR A 123 -6.93 -2.36 5.98
N VAL A 124 -6.81 -3.69 6.00
CA VAL A 124 -7.64 -4.57 5.16
C VAL A 124 -9.13 -4.47 5.52
N LEU A 125 -9.48 -4.51 6.81
CA LEU A 125 -10.88 -4.49 7.25
C LEU A 125 -11.64 -3.29 6.68
N LEU A 126 -11.12 -2.08 6.89
CA LEU A 126 -11.77 -0.85 6.43
C LEU A 126 -11.74 -0.75 4.90
N GLU A 127 -10.62 -1.09 4.28
CA GLU A 127 -10.49 -0.93 2.84
C GLU A 127 -11.41 -1.87 2.06
N GLU A 128 -11.51 -3.14 2.47
CA GLU A 128 -12.41 -4.07 1.80
C GLU A 128 -13.88 -3.78 2.11
N ALA A 129 -14.22 -3.49 3.37
CA ALA A 129 -15.60 -3.15 3.74
C ALA A 129 -16.08 -1.86 3.07
N GLY A 130 -15.22 -0.83 3.02
CA GLY A 130 -15.54 0.46 2.40
C GLY A 130 -15.56 0.41 0.88
N PHE A 131 -14.43 0.07 0.25
CA PHE A 131 -14.25 0.21 -1.20
C PHE A 131 -14.77 -0.99 -2.01
N ARG A 132 -14.92 -2.17 -1.41
CA ARG A 132 -15.42 -3.38 -2.12
C ARG A 132 -16.82 -3.76 -1.63
N GLY A 133 -17.24 -3.21 -0.49
CA GLY A 133 -18.56 -3.41 0.07
C GLY A 133 -19.48 -2.21 -0.07
N VAL A 134 -19.36 -1.26 0.85
CA VAL A 134 -20.36 -0.20 1.06
C VAL A 134 -20.44 0.79 -0.10
N LEU A 135 -19.32 1.36 -0.56
CA LEU A 135 -19.30 2.31 -1.67
C LEU A 135 -19.89 1.73 -2.96
N PRO A 136 -19.45 0.57 -3.48
CA PRO A 136 -20.02 0.04 -4.71
C PRO A 136 -21.48 -0.38 -4.53
N ALA A 137 -21.90 -0.84 -3.34
CA ALA A 137 -23.31 -1.16 -3.09
C ALA A 137 -24.21 0.08 -3.14
N LEU A 138 -23.77 1.21 -2.58
CA LEU A 138 -24.49 2.49 -2.67
C LEU A 138 -24.58 2.99 -4.12
N VAL A 139 -23.46 2.98 -4.86
CA VAL A 139 -23.42 3.51 -6.23
C VAL A 139 -24.18 2.62 -7.23
N ALA A 140 -24.13 1.30 -7.06
CA ALA A 140 -24.70 0.35 -8.01
C ALA A 140 -26.22 0.44 -8.14
N ARG A 141 -26.94 0.88 -7.09
CA ARG A 141 -28.40 1.02 -7.11
C ARG A 141 -28.91 2.02 -8.15
N SER A 142 -28.17 3.11 -8.35
CA SER A 142 -28.57 4.22 -9.22
C SER A 142 -27.79 4.29 -10.53
N HIS A 143 -26.56 3.75 -10.57
CA HIS A 143 -25.65 3.90 -11.71
C HIS A 143 -25.13 2.56 -12.26
N GLY A 144 -25.57 1.44 -11.71
CA GLY A 144 -25.18 0.10 -12.13
C GLY A 144 -23.78 -0.35 -11.67
N PRO A 145 -23.46 -1.64 -11.83
CA PRO A 145 -22.27 -2.27 -11.25
C PRO A 145 -20.95 -1.83 -11.89
N ARG A 146 -20.95 -1.47 -13.18
CA ARG A 146 -19.73 -1.01 -13.89
C ARG A 146 -19.28 0.35 -13.36
N THR A 147 -20.20 1.31 -13.29
CA THR A 147 -19.95 2.64 -12.73
C THR A 147 -19.54 2.56 -11.26
N ALA A 148 -20.23 1.72 -10.47
CA ALA A 148 -19.87 1.48 -9.08
C ALA A 148 -18.43 0.98 -8.91
N THR A 149 -17.99 0.06 -9.77
CA THR A 149 -16.61 -0.46 -9.77
C THR A 149 -15.61 0.64 -10.14
N ALA A 150 -15.90 1.42 -11.18
CA ALA A 150 -15.02 2.51 -11.62
C ALA A 150 -14.88 3.61 -10.56
N VAL A 151 -16.01 4.09 -10.00
CA VAL A 151 -16.02 5.12 -8.95
C VAL A 151 -15.29 4.65 -7.71
N SER A 152 -15.60 3.44 -7.23
CA SER A 152 -14.94 2.93 -6.02
C SER A 152 -13.44 2.71 -6.22
N SER A 153 -13.02 2.26 -7.40
CA SER A 153 -11.60 2.09 -7.74
C SER A 153 -10.87 3.42 -7.84
N ALA A 154 -11.49 4.45 -8.41
CA ALA A 154 -10.92 5.80 -8.44
C ALA A 154 -10.78 6.38 -7.02
N LEU A 155 -11.80 6.24 -6.17
CA LEU A 155 -11.74 6.65 -4.77
C LEU A 155 -10.67 5.87 -3.99
N PHE A 156 -10.49 4.58 -4.28
CA PHE A 156 -9.42 3.78 -3.71
C PHE A 156 -8.03 4.23 -4.18
N GLY A 157 -7.92 4.71 -5.42
CA GLY A 157 -6.72 5.41 -5.88
C GLY A 157 -6.42 6.63 -5.01
N LEU A 158 -7.40 7.51 -4.84
CA LEU A 158 -7.28 8.74 -4.05
C LEU A 158 -7.01 8.49 -2.56
N TRP A 159 -7.52 7.40 -1.99
CA TRP A 159 -7.23 6.96 -0.62
C TRP A 159 -5.72 6.89 -0.35
N HIS A 160 -4.93 6.50 -1.35
CA HIS A 160 -3.49 6.28 -1.25
C HIS A 160 -2.63 7.55 -1.36
N VAL A 161 -3.22 8.74 -1.51
CA VAL A 161 -2.44 10.00 -1.63
C VAL A 161 -1.55 10.23 -0.41
N LEU A 162 -2.09 10.11 0.82
CA LEU A 162 -1.28 10.35 2.03
C LEU A 162 -0.17 9.31 2.22
N PRO A 163 -0.44 7.99 2.12
CA PRO A 163 0.62 6.98 2.10
C PRO A 163 1.68 7.20 1.02
N ALA A 164 1.28 7.63 -0.19
CA ALA A 164 2.22 7.85 -1.29
C ALA A 164 3.14 9.06 -1.05
N VAL A 165 2.63 10.13 -0.43
CA VAL A 165 3.45 11.26 0.02
C VAL A 165 4.48 10.79 1.06
N ASP A 166 4.06 9.99 2.03
CA ASP A 166 4.95 9.46 3.06
C ASP A 166 6.01 8.53 2.47
N MET A 167 5.65 7.71 1.49
CA MET A 167 6.59 6.87 0.75
C MET A 167 7.60 7.69 -0.06
N ALA A 168 7.16 8.76 -0.76
CA ALA A 168 8.05 9.63 -1.53
C ALA A 168 9.07 10.35 -0.64
N THR A 169 8.64 10.75 0.56
CA THR A 169 9.52 11.41 1.54
C THR A 169 10.48 10.43 2.23
N ALA A 170 10.05 9.19 2.47
CA ALA A 170 10.86 8.15 3.10
C ALA A 170 11.83 7.44 2.14
N ASN A 171 11.57 7.43 0.82
CA ASN A 171 12.36 6.69 -0.16
C ASN A 171 12.97 7.60 -1.25
N PRO A 172 14.19 8.12 -1.05
CA PRO A 172 14.90 8.92 -2.05
C PRO A 172 15.19 8.18 -3.36
N ALA A 173 15.33 6.84 -3.33
CA ALA A 173 15.58 6.06 -4.54
C ALA A 173 14.35 6.02 -5.46
N LEU A 174 13.16 5.84 -4.87
CA LEU A 174 11.89 5.91 -5.59
C LEU A 174 11.68 7.28 -6.24
N THR A 175 11.96 8.34 -5.50
CA THR A 175 11.89 9.72 -5.99
C THR A 175 12.83 9.96 -7.17
N ARG A 176 14.06 9.43 -7.15
CA ARG A 176 15.02 9.52 -8.27
C ARG A 176 14.54 8.77 -9.51
N LEU A 177 13.99 7.57 -9.35
CA LEU A 177 13.39 6.82 -10.46
C LEU A 177 12.22 7.59 -11.07
N ALA A 178 11.35 8.17 -10.24
CA ALA A 178 10.25 9.02 -10.69
C ALA A 178 10.73 10.32 -11.35
N ALA A 179 11.96 10.76 -11.12
CA ALA A 179 12.58 11.90 -11.80
C ALA A 179 13.18 11.55 -13.17
N GLY A 180 13.11 10.27 -13.60
CA GLY A 180 13.73 9.79 -14.83
C GLY A 180 15.19 9.38 -14.66
N GLY A 181 15.70 9.33 -13.43
CA GLY A 181 17.05 8.84 -13.15
C GLY A 181 17.11 7.33 -13.28
N THR A 182 17.71 6.82 -14.36
CA THR A 182 18.12 5.41 -14.46
C THR A 182 19.13 5.09 -13.35
N GLN A 183 19.02 3.90 -12.76
CA GLN A 183 19.96 3.41 -11.75
C GLN A 183 21.35 3.19 -12.37
N ALA A 184 22.16 4.26 -12.43
CA ALA A 184 23.62 4.26 -12.46
C ALA A 184 24.08 5.73 -12.53
N ASP A 185 24.26 6.38 -11.38
CA ASP A 185 25.30 7.41 -11.31
C ASP A 185 26.54 6.73 -10.69
N PRO A 186 27.56 6.38 -11.49
CA PRO A 186 28.81 5.84 -10.96
C PRO A 186 29.53 6.81 -10.02
N ALA A 187 29.15 8.09 -9.95
CA ALA A 187 29.72 9.07 -9.02
C ALA A 187 29.33 8.84 -7.55
N ALA A 188 28.40 7.90 -7.26
CA ALA A 188 28.02 7.53 -5.90
C ALA A 188 28.58 6.18 -5.43
N ALA A 189 29.62 5.66 -6.08
CA ALA A 189 30.48 4.67 -5.43
C ALA A 189 31.20 5.37 -4.25
N PRO A 190 31.29 4.77 -3.05
CA PRO A 190 32.29 5.22 -2.10
C PRO A 190 33.63 5.04 -2.83
N LEU A 191 34.37 6.12 -3.05
CA LEU A 191 35.76 6.04 -3.47
C LEU A 191 36.51 5.26 -2.38
N ALA A 192 36.58 3.95 -2.56
CA ALA A 192 37.44 3.09 -1.79
C ALA A 192 38.86 3.35 -2.28
N GLY A 193 39.62 4.12 -1.50
CA GLY A 193 41.07 4.24 -1.63
C GLY A 193 41.56 5.49 -2.37
N ALA A 194 41.54 6.64 -1.69
CA ALA A 194 42.53 7.68 -1.92
C ALA A 194 42.87 8.35 -0.58
N PRO A 195 44.12 8.31 -0.10
CA PRO A 195 44.51 9.03 1.10
C PRO A 195 44.54 10.54 0.81
N GLY A 196 43.68 11.29 1.49
CA GLY A 196 43.84 12.72 1.77
C GLY A 196 43.86 13.67 0.58
N THR A 197 42.69 14.17 0.17
CA THR A 197 42.51 15.58 -0.27
C THR A 197 41.06 15.98 -0.05
N GLY A 198 40.80 16.92 0.85
CA GLY A 198 39.48 17.51 1.03
C GLY A 198 39.08 18.32 -0.19
N HIS A 199 38.14 17.84 -0.99
CA HIS A 199 37.49 18.65 -2.02
C HIS A 199 36.34 19.45 -1.40
N GLY A 200 36.70 20.58 -0.79
CA GLY A 200 35.77 21.67 -0.57
C GLY A 200 35.63 22.48 -1.87
N THR A 201 34.41 22.76 -2.31
CA THR A 201 34.19 23.78 -3.34
C THR A 201 34.50 25.13 -2.72
N TYR A 202 35.54 25.81 -3.22
CA TYR A 202 35.88 27.17 -2.79
C TYR A 202 34.74 28.13 -3.16
N GLY A 203 34.13 28.75 -2.15
CA GLY A 203 33.33 29.95 -2.37
C GLY A 203 34.24 31.08 -2.82
N THR A 204 33.70 32.05 -3.55
CA THR A 204 34.42 33.27 -3.95
C THR A 204 34.88 34.14 -2.76
N ASP A 205 34.50 33.77 -1.52
CA ASP A 205 34.91 34.41 -0.26
C ASP A 205 35.97 33.61 0.53
N GLY A 206 36.50 32.51 -0.03
CA GLY A 206 37.50 31.67 0.65
C GLY A 206 36.96 30.78 1.77
N THR A 207 35.65 30.72 2.00
CA THR A 207 35.06 29.84 3.01
C THR A 207 34.80 28.43 2.46
N VAL A 208 35.29 27.41 3.18
CA VAL A 208 34.95 26.01 2.91
C VAL A 208 33.55 25.74 3.43
N ARG A 209 32.55 25.74 2.55
CA ARG A 209 31.19 25.35 2.93
C ARG A 209 31.15 23.82 3.05
N PRO A 210 30.69 23.26 4.18
CA PRO A 210 30.54 21.82 4.30
C PRO A 210 29.54 21.34 3.23
N VAL A 211 29.96 20.38 2.40
CA VAL A 211 29.05 19.64 1.53
C VAL A 211 27.99 19.05 2.44
N ARG A 212 26.73 19.49 2.33
CA ARG A 212 25.62 18.86 3.04
C ARG A 212 25.42 17.46 2.46
N SER A 213 26.20 16.50 2.93
CA SER A 213 26.07 15.08 2.63
C SER A 213 24.91 14.49 3.44
N GLY A 214 23.72 15.05 3.24
CA GLY A 214 22.45 14.54 3.75
C GLY A 214 21.51 14.24 2.57
N PRO A 215 20.56 13.30 2.71
CA PRO A 215 19.61 13.01 1.64
C PRO A 215 18.85 14.27 1.23
N ARG A 216 18.88 14.62 -0.06
CA ARG A 216 18.11 15.74 -0.62
C ARG A 216 16.62 15.48 -0.40
N ARG A 217 15.87 16.47 0.11
CA ARG A 217 14.41 16.40 0.15
C ARG A 217 13.84 16.35 -1.28
N PRO A 218 12.82 15.50 -1.55
CA PRO A 218 12.18 15.44 -2.85
C PRO A 218 11.56 16.81 -3.19
N SER A 219 11.64 17.20 -4.45
CA SER A 219 10.93 18.38 -4.97
C SER A 219 9.42 18.10 -5.02
N GLY A 220 8.62 19.16 -5.07
CA GLY A 220 7.15 19.03 -5.23
C GLY A 220 6.76 18.24 -6.48
N ALA A 221 7.46 18.45 -7.60
CA ALA A 221 7.21 17.75 -8.86
C ALA A 221 7.55 16.26 -8.79
N GLU A 222 8.65 15.88 -8.12
CA GLU A 222 9.01 14.47 -7.93
C GLU A 222 7.99 13.76 -7.03
N THR A 223 7.58 14.41 -5.94
CA THR A 223 6.55 13.88 -5.04
C THR A 223 5.23 13.71 -5.78
N ALA A 224 4.81 14.70 -6.58
CA ALA A 224 3.59 14.64 -7.38
C ALA A 224 3.61 13.46 -8.37
N ARG A 225 4.75 13.17 -9.01
CA ARG A 225 4.88 12.00 -9.91
C ARG A 225 4.75 10.67 -9.19
N VAL A 226 5.38 10.52 -8.01
CA VAL A 226 5.24 9.31 -7.18
C VAL A 226 3.78 9.14 -6.74
N VAL A 227 3.13 10.21 -6.28
CA VAL A 227 1.73 10.19 -5.86
C VAL A 227 0.82 9.83 -7.04
N ALA A 228 0.99 10.46 -8.20
CA ALA A 228 0.19 10.15 -9.39
C ALA A 228 0.34 8.69 -9.84
N GLY A 229 1.58 8.18 -9.88
CA GLY A 229 1.85 6.78 -10.19
C GLY A 229 1.22 5.82 -9.18
N SER A 230 1.30 6.14 -7.89
CA SER A 230 0.66 5.35 -6.82
C SER A 230 -0.85 5.35 -6.98
N VAL A 231 -1.50 6.50 -7.14
CA VAL A 231 -2.95 6.65 -7.32
C VAL A 231 -3.44 5.85 -8.53
N ALA A 232 -2.74 5.95 -9.66
CA ALA A 232 -3.10 5.20 -10.87
C ALA A 232 -2.96 3.69 -10.65
N THR A 233 -1.85 3.24 -10.07
CA THR A 233 -1.58 1.81 -9.83
C THR A 233 -2.58 1.21 -8.84
N THR A 234 -2.90 1.92 -7.75
CA THR A 234 -3.86 1.44 -6.76
C THR A 234 -5.29 1.50 -7.28
N ALA A 235 -5.65 2.46 -8.16
CA ALA A 235 -6.94 2.44 -8.85
C ALA A 235 -7.08 1.20 -9.77
N LEU A 236 -6.03 0.84 -10.51
CA LEU A 236 -6.01 -0.40 -11.31
C LEU A 236 -6.13 -1.65 -10.43
N ALA A 237 -5.43 -1.69 -9.30
CA ALA A 237 -5.60 -2.74 -8.30
C ALA A 237 -7.05 -2.79 -7.77
N GLY A 238 -7.69 -1.63 -7.57
CA GLY A 238 -9.10 -1.52 -7.22
C GLY A 238 -10.02 -2.23 -8.22
N LEU A 239 -9.75 -2.12 -9.53
CA LEU A 239 -10.51 -2.84 -10.56
C LEU A 239 -10.35 -4.36 -10.43
N LEU A 240 -9.11 -4.82 -10.22
CA LEU A 240 -8.81 -6.25 -9.99
C LEU A 240 -9.56 -6.78 -8.76
N PHE A 241 -9.50 -6.05 -7.65
CA PHE A 241 -10.14 -6.44 -6.39
C PHE A 241 -11.66 -6.39 -6.50
N GLY A 242 -12.19 -5.41 -7.22
CA GLY A 242 -13.60 -5.35 -7.60
C GLY A 242 -14.06 -6.59 -8.36
N GLU A 243 -13.24 -7.09 -9.29
CA GLU A 243 -13.53 -8.32 -10.02
C GLU A 243 -13.46 -9.57 -9.12
N LEU A 244 -12.47 -9.67 -8.23
CA LEU A 244 -12.40 -10.75 -7.25
C LEU A 244 -13.65 -10.77 -6.35
N ARG A 245 -14.09 -9.59 -5.90
CA ARG A 245 -15.32 -9.41 -5.13
C ARG A 245 -16.56 -9.85 -5.93
N ARG A 246 -16.61 -9.60 -7.24
CA ARG A 246 -17.69 -10.13 -8.10
C ARG A 246 -17.65 -11.65 -8.21
N ARG A 247 -16.48 -12.27 -8.23
CA ARG A 247 -16.34 -13.73 -8.39
C ARG A 247 -16.51 -14.54 -7.09
N GLY A 248 -16.15 -13.97 -5.94
CA GLY A 248 -16.08 -14.71 -4.68
C GLY A 248 -16.54 -13.96 -3.43
N GLY A 249 -17.21 -12.81 -3.56
CA GLY A 249 -17.57 -11.99 -2.41
C GLY A 249 -16.33 -11.34 -1.76
N LEU A 250 -16.51 -10.73 -0.58
CA LEU A 250 -15.45 -9.95 0.09
C LEU A 250 -14.27 -10.79 0.60
N ALA A 251 -14.47 -12.07 0.88
CA ALA A 251 -13.41 -12.93 1.38
C ALA A 251 -12.26 -13.11 0.36
N ALA A 252 -12.57 -13.16 -0.94
CA ALA A 252 -11.58 -13.34 -1.99
C ALA A 252 -10.54 -12.20 -2.07
N PRO A 253 -10.93 -10.92 -2.24
CA PRO A 253 -9.98 -9.83 -2.21
C PRO A 253 -9.36 -9.64 -0.83
N ALA A 254 -10.08 -9.82 0.27
CA ALA A 254 -9.52 -9.66 1.61
C ALA A 254 -8.34 -10.60 1.90
N LEU A 255 -8.43 -11.87 1.49
CA LEU A 255 -7.33 -12.82 1.66
C LEU A 255 -6.13 -12.49 0.77
N LEU A 256 -6.36 -12.10 -0.49
CA LEU A 256 -5.27 -11.63 -1.35
C LEU A 256 -4.61 -10.37 -0.77
N HIS A 257 -5.42 -9.46 -0.23
CA HIS A 257 -4.97 -8.21 0.36
C HIS A 257 -4.08 -8.45 1.59
N LEU A 258 -4.55 -9.30 2.50
CA LEU A 258 -3.79 -9.76 3.66
C LEU A 258 -2.48 -10.41 3.23
N ALA A 259 -2.53 -11.36 2.27
CA ALA A 259 -1.34 -12.05 1.82
C ALA A 259 -0.29 -11.08 1.27
N THR A 260 -0.70 -10.12 0.44
CA THR A 260 0.22 -9.15 -0.19
C THR A 260 0.87 -8.22 0.85
N ASN A 261 0.13 -7.77 1.87
CA ASN A 261 0.66 -6.84 2.87
C ASN A 261 1.42 -7.56 4.00
N SER A 262 0.86 -8.65 4.54
CA SER A 262 1.42 -9.35 5.70
C SER A 262 2.63 -10.21 5.34
N LEU A 263 2.65 -10.85 4.16
CA LEU A 263 3.78 -11.71 3.78
C LEU A 263 5.04 -10.90 3.46
N GLY A 264 4.92 -9.64 3.02
CA GLY A 264 6.07 -8.75 2.83
C GLY A 264 6.90 -8.60 4.11
N TYR A 265 6.25 -8.33 5.24
CA TYR A 265 6.89 -8.24 6.55
C TYR A 265 7.56 -9.56 6.98
N LEU A 266 6.87 -10.69 6.75
CA LEU A 266 7.38 -12.02 7.10
C LEU A 266 8.62 -12.39 6.26
N PHE A 267 8.54 -12.29 4.94
CA PHE A 267 9.61 -12.72 4.04
C PHE A 267 10.82 -11.79 4.07
N ALA A 268 10.64 -10.49 4.40
CA ALA A 268 11.76 -9.60 4.68
C ALA A 268 12.65 -10.12 5.83
N ARG A 269 12.07 -10.84 6.80
CA ARG A 269 12.82 -11.47 7.92
C ARG A 269 13.41 -12.83 7.59
N LEU A 270 12.79 -13.57 6.67
CA LEU A 270 13.25 -14.89 6.27
C LEU A 270 14.36 -14.84 5.21
N ALA A 271 14.53 -13.70 4.52
CA ALA A 271 15.60 -13.51 3.56
C ALA A 271 16.98 -13.65 4.22
N PRO A 272 17.78 -14.69 3.89
CA PRO A 272 19.10 -14.90 4.48
C PRO A 272 19.97 -13.67 4.20
N GLY A 273 20.77 -13.22 5.17
CA GLY A 273 21.77 -12.17 4.97
C GLY A 273 22.79 -12.53 3.88
N ASP A 274 23.43 -11.53 3.27
CA ASP A 274 24.53 -11.83 2.35
C ASP A 274 25.66 -12.46 3.19
N PRO A 275 26.35 -13.49 2.69
CA PRO A 275 27.52 -13.98 3.37
C PRO A 275 28.55 -12.82 3.52
N PRO A 276 29.25 -12.75 4.66
CA PRO A 276 30.25 -11.73 4.90
C PRO A 276 31.27 -11.71 3.75
N ALA A 277 31.79 -10.52 3.41
CA ALA A 277 32.70 -10.33 2.27
C ALA A 277 33.90 -11.30 2.27
N ALA A 278 34.36 -11.72 3.45
CA ALA A 278 35.41 -12.72 3.63
C ALA A 278 35.11 -14.09 3.00
N ALA A 279 33.84 -14.50 2.91
CA ALA A 279 33.44 -15.76 2.26
C ALA A 279 33.37 -15.63 0.73
N ARG A 280 33.16 -14.42 0.19
CA ARG A 280 33.17 -14.16 -1.26
C ARG A 280 34.59 -14.19 -1.83
N GLY A 281 35.59 -13.73 -1.07
CA GLY A 281 37.01 -13.81 -1.46
C GLY A 281 37.55 -15.25 -1.53
N ARG A 282 37.17 -16.12 -0.57
CA ARG A 282 37.66 -17.52 -0.55
C ARG A 282 37.15 -18.37 -1.72
N ALA A 283 35.93 -18.13 -2.19
CA ALA A 283 35.34 -18.85 -3.33
C ALA A 283 35.90 -18.39 -4.70
N ALA A 284 36.44 -17.17 -4.78
CA ALA A 284 37.09 -16.66 -5.99
C ALA A 284 38.57 -17.08 -6.10
N VAL A 285 39.23 -17.37 -4.97
CA VAL A 285 40.64 -17.82 -4.92
C VAL A 285 40.80 -19.33 -5.17
N THR A 286 39.70 -20.08 -5.17
CA THR A 286 39.67 -21.54 -5.37
C THR A 286 39.20 -21.97 -6.76
N ARG A 287 39.18 -21.05 -7.73
CA ARG A 287 38.96 -21.34 -9.16
C ARG A 287 40.15 -20.91 -10.00
#